data_AF-A0A5C3EKW6-F1
#
_entry.id   AF-A0A5C3EKW6-F1
#
_cell.length_a   1.000
_cell.length_b   1.000
_cell.length_c   1.000
_cell.angle_alpha   90.00
_cell.angle_beta   90.00
_cell.angle_gamma   90.00
#
_symmetry.space_group_name_H-M   'P 1'
#
loop_
_entity.id
_entity.type
_entity.pdbx_description
1 polymer ?
#
loop_
_entity_poly.entity_id
_entity_poly.type
_entity_poly.pdbx_seq_one_letter_code
_entity_poly.pdbx_strand_id
1 'polypeptide(L)'
;MSSITDRAAGFISRVNPLKDPGFAQDASRALHYNYGPISILAAFAGSHLLLQHRLPMVFYGLDNMVYPRDDLRVHGDKAVASGKITPAQLRRLKRWEAAHYNAVENLPIFVGTILSLQFAGASNRLINRVAGVYLTARAAFAALYITVENPSLAWFRTIAWWTGNITCIYGLVEAAKKLNHGVASGTTAL
;
A
#
# COMPACT_ATOMS: atom_id res chain seq x y z
N MET A 1 -17.40 1.59 48.95
CA MET A 1 -16.67 0.73 47.99
C MET A 1 -16.73 1.43 46.63
N SER A 2 -15.58 1.67 45.95
CA SER A 2 -15.60 2.26 44.60
C SER A 2 -16.25 1.28 43.62
N SER A 3 -17.15 1.76 42.76
CA SER A 3 -17.77 0.93 41.73
C SER A 3 -16.72 0.38 40.76
N ILE A 4 -17.03 -0.74 40.08
CA ILE A 4 -16.22 -1.27 38.98
C ILE A 4 -16.01 -0.20 37.90
N THR A 5 -17.01 0.64 37.67
CA THR A 5 -16.92 1.79 36.74
C THR A 5 -15.88 2.82 37.18
N ASP A 6 -15.78 3.12 38.48
CA ASP A 6 -14.81 4.10 38.99
C ASP A 6 -13.38 3.57 38.88
N ARG A 7 -13.20 2.25 39.08
CA ARG A 7 -11.92 1.58 38.89
C ARG A 7 -11.50 1.56 37.41
N ALA A 8 -12.44 1.29 36.51
CA ALA A 8 -12.20 1.32 35.06
C ALA A 8 -11.87 2.75 34.57
N ALA A 9 -12.63 3.75 35.01
CA ALA A 9 -12.37 5.15 34.68
C ALA A 9 -11.02 5.63 35.25
N GLY A 10 -10.70 5.23 36.49
CA GLY A 10 -9.41 5.51 37.11
C GLY A 10 -8.25 4.85 36.37
N PHE A 11 -8.42 3.61 35.88
CA PHE A 11 -7.42 2.92 35.07
C PHE A 11 -7.21 3.62 33.72
N ILE A 12 -8.28 3.84 32.95
CA ILE A 12 -8.24 4.53 31.65
C ILE A 12 -7.61 5.92 31.79
N SER A 13 -7.96 6.65 32.85
CA SER A 13 -7.39 7.97 33.15
C SER A 13 -5.87 7.94 33.40
N ARG A 14 -5.35 6.89 34.06
CA ARG A 14 -3.91 6.73 34.33
C ARG A 14 -3.13 6.23 33.12
N VAL A 15 -3.73 5.38 32.30
CA VAL A 15 -3.07 4.83 31.10
C VAL A 15 -3.32 5.64 29.85
N ASN A 16 -3.96 6.82 29.95
CA ASN A 16 -4.22 7.66 28.78
C ASN A 16 -2.92 8.39 28.36
N PRO A 17 -2.24 7.94 27.27
CA PRO A 17 -1.02 8.59 26.82
C PRO A 17 -1.27 10.04 26.37
N LEU A 18 -2.52 10.39 26.02
CA LEU A 18 -2.88 11.76 25.63
C LEU A 18 -2.80 12.78 26.77
N LYS A 19 -2.67 12.33 28.03
CA LYS A 19 -2.45 13.22 29.18
C LYS A 19 -0.99 13.56 29.42
N ASP A 20 -0.07 12.81 28.81
CA ASP A 20 1.35 13.12 28.87
C ASP A 20 1.64 14.27 27.88
N PRO A 21 2.05 15.45 28.37
CA PRO A 21 2.40 16.57 27.50
C PRO A 21 3.56 16.25 26.55
N GLY A 22 4.46 15.33 26.92
CA GLY A 22 5.51 14.82 26.04
C GLY A 22 4.94 14.03 24.86
N PHE A 23 4.02 13.10 25.11
CA PHE A 23 3.33 12.35 24.06
C PHE A 23 2.52 13.27 23.13
N ALA A 24 1.79 14.24 23.67
CA ALA A 24 1.03 15.19 22.85
C ALA A 24 1.95 16.05 21.96
N GLN A 25 3.08 16.49 22.51
CA GLN A 25 4.09 17.24 21.76
C GLN A 25 4.76 16.36 20.69
N ASP A 26 5.07 15.10 20.99
CA ASP A 26 5.70 14.18 20.03
C ASP A 26 4.72 13.74 18.93
N ALA A 27 3.45 13.50 19.27
CA ALA A 27 2.39 13.27 18.29
C ALA A 27 2.20 14.49 17.36
N SER A 28 2.29 15.70 17.91
CA SER A 28 2.26 16.92 17.10
C SER A 28 3.45 17.01 16.16
N ARG A 29 4.67 16.70 16.62
CA ARG A 29 5.88 16.65 15.79
C ARG A 29 5.79 15.59 14.70
N ALA A 30 5.22 14.43 15.02
CA ALA A 30 5.03 13.34 14.06
C ALA A 30 4.13 13.71 12.87
N LEU A 31 3.19 14.64 13.05
CA LEU A 31 2.37 15.19 11.95
C LEU A 31 3.19 16.07 10.99
N HIS A 32 4.34 16.58 11.45
CA HIS A 32 5.23 17.43 10.66
C HIS A 32 6.39 16.67 10.02
N TYR A 33 6.61 15.39 10.33
CA TYR A 33 7.62 14.59 9.63
C TYR A 33 7.27 14.35 8.17
N ASN A 34 8.28 14.30 7.32
CA ASN A 34 8.12 13.92 5.93
C ASN A 34 8.30 12.40 5.80
N TYR A 35 7.19 11.66 5.64
CA TYR A 35 7.22 10.21 5.43
C TYR A 35 7.38 9.82 3.96
N GLY A 36 7.63 10.76 3.04
CA GLY A 36 7.80 10.50 1.62
C GLY A 36 8.85 9.41 1.33
N PRO A 37 10.13 9.57 1.74
CA PRO A 37 11.18 8.59 1.47
C PRO A 37 10.87 7.20 2.05
N ILE A 38 10.39 7.13 3.29
CA ILE A 38 10.06 5.84 3.93
C ILE A 38 8.82 5.19 3.30
N SER A 39 7.88 5.98 2.77
CA SER A 39 6.71 5.45 2.07
C SER A 39 7.07 4.82 0.74
N ILE A 40 8.08 5.34 0.03
CA ILE A 40 8.65 4.71 -1.17
C ILE A 40 9.25 3.35 -0.82
N LEU A 41 10.05 3.27 0.26
CA LEU A 41 10.59 2.01 0.74
C LEU A 41 9.46 1.03 1.12
N ALA A 42 8.42 1.51 1.79
CA ALA A 42 7.27 0.68 2.16
C ALA A 42 6.53 0.14 0.92
N ALA A 43 6.35 0.96 -0.12
CA ALA A 43 5.74 0.51 -1.39
C ALA A 43 6.62 -0.51 -2.12
N PHE A 44 7.94 -0.31 -2.13
CA PHE A 44 8.90 -1.27 -2.67
C PHE A 44 8.85 -2.60 -1.90
N ALA A 45 8.93 -2.55 -0.57
CA ALA A 45 8.85 -3.75 0.27
C ALA A 45 7.52 -4.48 0.09
N GLY A 46 6.41 -3.75 0.02
CA GLY A 46 5.08 -4.31 -0.23
C GLY A 46 5.01 -5.05 -1.58
N SER A 47 5.53 -4.44 -2.65
CA SER A 47 5.50 -5.03 -3.98
C SER A 47 6.50 -6.18 -4.16
N HIS A 48 7.76 -6.00 -3.78
CA HIS A 48 8.85 -6.92 -4.12
C HIS A 48 9.19 -7.93 -3.01
N LEU A 49 8.83 -7.67 -1.75
CA LEU A 49 9.16 -8.55 -0.62
C LEU A 49 7.93 -9.26 -0.05
N LEU A 50 6.79 -8.56 0.09
CA LEU A 50 5.58 -9.14 0.66
C LEU A 50 4.71 -9.81 -0.39
N LEU A 51 4.47 -9.14 -1.52
CA LEU A 51 3.61 -9.65 -2.58
C LEU A 51 4.30 -10.58 -3.56
N GLN A 52 5.60 -10.83 -3.43
CA GLN A 52 6.29 -11.79 -4.29
C GLN A 52 5.56 -13.14 -4.32
N HIS A 53 5.03 -13.49 -5.50
CA HIS A 53 4.23 -14.70 -5.68
C HIS A 53 5.08 -15.99 -5.59
N ARG A 54 6.41 -15.88 -5.53
CA ARG A 54 7.34 -17.00 -5.37
C ARG A 54 7.32 -17.62 -3.99
N LEU A 55 7.18 -16.81 -2.93
CA LEU A 55 7.11 -17.33 -1.56
C LEU A 55 6.05 -18.43 -1.39
N PRO A 56 4.77 -18.23 -1.76
CA PRO A 56 3.78 -19.30 -1.65
C PRO A 56 4.08 -20.49 -2.57
N MET A 57 4.68 -20.27 -3.75
CA MET A 57 5.05 -21.38 -4.65
C MET A 57 6.17 -22.27 -4.07
N VAL A 58 7.14 -21.69 -3.37
CA VAL A 58 8.17 -22.44 -2.64
C VAL A 58 7.54 -23.34 -1.57
N PHE A 59 6.56 -22.85 -0.82
CA PHE A 59 5.84 -23.66 0.18
C PHE A 59 5.05 -24.82 -0.43
N TYR A 60 4.55 -24.67 -1.67
CA TYR A 60 3.91 -25.76 -2.42
C TYR A 60 4.91 -26.62 -3.22
N GLY A 61 6.21 -26.30 -3.17
CA GLY A 61 7.26 -26.96 -3.96
C GLY A 61 7.07 -26.81 -5.47
N LEU A 62 6.41 -25.75 -5.93
CA LEU A 62 6.11 -25.49 -7.35
C LEU A 62 7.15 -24.64 -8.05
N ASP A 63 8.07 -24.01 -7.30
CA ASP A 63 9.00 -23.03 -7.82
C ASP A 63 10.08 -23.68 -8.72
N ASN A 64 10.24 -23.14 -9.93
CA ASN A 64 11.28 -23.51 -10.88
C ASN A 64 12.25 -22.33 -11.10
N MET A 65 13.53 -22.55 -10.84
CA MET A 65 14.56 -21.53 -11.04
C MET A 65 14.91 -21.29 -12.51
N VAL A 66 14.52 -22.20 -13.41
CA VAL A 66 14.88 -22.13 -14.83
C VAL A 66 13.94 -21.21 -15.60
N TYR A 67 12.63 -21.33 -15.41
CA TYR A 67 11.60 -20.51 -16.09
C TYR A 67 10.49 -20.07 -15.13
N PRO A 68 10.79 -19.21 -14.14
CA PRO A 68 9.88 -18.91 -13.02
C PRO A 68 8.55 -18.26 -13.43
N ARG A 69 8.49 -17.59 -14.60
CA ARG A 69 7.26 -16.98 -15.12
C ARG A 69 6.29 -17.99 -15.73
N ASP A 70 6.74 -19.21 -15.99
CA ASP A 70 5.95 -20.25 -16.62
C ASP A 70 5.39 -21.29 -15.64
N ASP A 71 5.76 -21.22 -14.36
CA ASP A 71 5.38 -22.20 -13.34
C ASP A 71 3.87 -22.40 -13.25
N LEU A 72 3.12 -21.34 -12.97
CA LEU A 72 1.67 -21.43 -12.83
C LEU A 72 0.95 -21.55 -14.18
N ARG A 73 1.55 -21.02 -15.26
CA ARG A 73 0.96 -21.00 -16.60
C ARG A 73 1.04 -22.35 -17.29
N VAL A 74 2.18 -23.03 -17.19
CA VAL A 74 2.48 -24.28 -17.91
C VAL A 74 2.35 -25.50 -16.98
N HIS A 75 2.77 -25.37 -15.72
CA HIS A 75 2.86 -26.51 -14.80
C HIS A 75 1.73 -26.54 -13.76
N GLY A 76 0.95 -25.47 -13.62
CA GLY A 76 -0.14 -25.38 -12.64
C GLY A 76 -1.17 -26.51 -12.76
N ASP A 77 -1.69 -26.78 -13.96
CA ASP A 77 -2.71 -27.82 -14.16
C ASP A 77 -2.13 -29.23 -13.97
N LYS A 78 -0.84 -29.43 -14.30
CA LYS A 78 -0.13 -30.69 -14.01
C LYS A 78 0.01 -30.90 -12.50
N ALA A 79 0.30 -29.84 -11.75
CA ALA A 79 0.37 -29.91 -10.29
C ALA A 79 -0.98 -30.28 -9.66
N VAL A 80 -2.09 -29.76 -10.21
CA VAL A 80 -3.44 -30.18 -9.81
C VAL A 80 -3.71 -31.63 -10.17
N ALA A 81 -3.41 -32.06 -11.40
CA ALA A 81 -3.63 -33.44 -11.86
C ALA A 81 -2.82 -34.47 -11.04
N SER A 82 -1.61 -34.10 -10.61
CA SER A 82 -0.77 -34.93 -9.74
C SER A 82 -1.22 -34.96 -8.27
N GLY A 83 -2.22 -34.17 -7.89
CA GLY A 83 -2.68 -34.04 -6.50
C GLY A 83 -1.80 -33.18 -5.59
N LYS A 84 -0.75 -32.53 -6.13
CA LYS A 84 0.19 -31.70 -5.37
C LYS A 84 -0.46 -30.43 -4.81
N ILE A 85 -1.40 -29.85 -5.54
CA ILE A 85 -2.22 -28.72 -5.12
C ILE A 85 -3.68 -28.92 -5.53
N THR A 86 -4.59 -28.24 -4.86
CA THR A 86 -6.00 -28.21 -5.24
C THR A 86 -6.27 -27.17 -6.33
N PRO A 87 -7.37 -27.30 -7.10
CA PRO A 87 -7.78 -26.27 -8.05
C PRO A 87 -7.96 -24.88 -7.40
N ALA A 88 -8.44 -24.83 -6.16
CA ALA A 88 -8.62 -23.57 -5.43
C ALA A 88 -7.26 -22.92 -5.07
N GLN A 89 -6.27 -23.72 -4.68
CA GLN A 89 -4.91 -23.24 -4.45
C GLN A 89 -4.30 -22.68 -5.74
N LEU A 90 -4.45 -23.39 -6.87
CA LEU A 90 -3.96 -22.89 -8.16
C LEU A 90 -4.60 -21.54 -8.53
N ARG A 91 -5.91 -21.40 -8.39
CA ARG A 91 -6.60 -20.11 -8.66
C ARG A 91 -6.10 -18.99 -7.76
N ARG A 92 -5.87 -19.27 -6.47
CA ARG A 92 -5.31 -18.29 -5.53
C ARG A 92 -3.88 -17.88 -5.91
N LEU A 93 -3.03 -18.83 -6.30
CA LEU A 93 -1.67 -18.54 -6.75
C LEU A 93 -1.66 -17.66 -8.00
N LYS A 94 -2.51 -17.96 -9.00
CA LYS A 94 -2.67 -17.12 -10.22
C LYS A 94 -3.10 -15.68 -9.87
N ARG A 95 -4.01 -15.51 -8.89
CA ARG A 95 -4.41 -14.17 -8.43
C ARG A 95 -3.31 -13.45 -7.65
N TRP A 96 -2.52 -14.18 -6.87
CA TRP A 96 -1.35 -13.61 -6.17
C TRP A 96 -0.29 -13.14 -7.16
N GLU A 97 0.02 -13.94 -8.17
CA GLU A 97 0.91 -13.55 -9.27
C GLU A 97 0.43 -12.26 -9.94
N ALA A 98 -0.85 -12.20 -10.33
CA ALA A 98 -1.44 -11.00 -10.91
C ALA A 98 -1.37 -9.77 -9.98
N ALA A 99 -1.61 -9.96 -8.67
CA ALA A 99 -1.49 -8.89 -7.68
C ALA A 99 -0.05 -8.38 -7.53
N HIS A 100 0.94 -9.29 -7.58
CA HIS A 100 2.36 -8.94 -7.56
C HIS A 100 2.72 -8.07 -8.77
N TYR A 101 2.42 -8.53 -9.98
CA TYR A 101 2.74 -7.77 -11.20
C TYR A 101 2.07 -6.40 -11.20
N ASN A 102 0.80 -6.32 -10.81
CA ASN A 102 0.12 -5.03 -10.70
C ASN A 102 0.77 -4.09 -9.68
N ALA A 103 1.28 -4.62 -8.57
CA ALA A 103 2.00 -3.81 -7.57
C ALA A 103 3.34 -3.28 -8.11
N VAL A 104 4.07 -4.10 -8.88
CA VAL A 104 5.32 -3.69 -9.54
C VAL A 104 5.05 -2.61 -10.60
N GLU A 105 4.03 -2.81 -11.45
CA GLU A 105 3.64 -1.85 -12.49
C GLU A 105 3.18 -0.49 -11.93
N ASN A 106 2.56 -0.49 -10.74
CA ASN A 106 2.09 0.73 -10.08
C ASN A 106 3.15 1.44 -9.23
N LEU A 107 4.31 0.82 -9.01
CA LEU A 107 5.36 1.41 -8.18
C LEU A 107 5.94 2.71 -8.80
N PRO A 108 6.27 2.77 -10.11
CA PRO A 108 6.87 3.97 -10.70
C PRO A 108 6.00 5.21 -10.58
N ILE A 109 4.68 5.09 -10.79
CA ILE A 109 3.78 6.25 -10.69
C ILE A 109 3.74 6.79 -9.27
N PHE A 110 3.74 5.92 -8.25
CA PHE A 110 3.78 6.34 -6.86
C PHE A 110 5.09 7.02 -6.48
N VAL A 111 6.22 6.42 -6.86
CA VAL A 111 7.55 7.01 -6.65
C VAL A 111 7.62 8.38 -7.30
N GLY A 112 7.19 8.49 -8.57
CA GLY A 112 7.14 9.74 -9.31
C GLY A 112 6.25 10.80 -8.65
N THR A 113 5.09 10.42 -8.10
CA THR A 113 4.22 11.34 -7.36
C THR A 113 4.90 11.87 -6.10
N ILE A 114 5.48 11.01 -5.27
CA ILE A 114 6.13 11.44 -4.01
C ILE A 114 7.34 12.31 -4.29
N LEU A 115 8.17 11.95 -5.26
CA LEU A 115 9.33 12.76 -5.67
C LEU A 115 8.89 14.11 -6.24
N SER A 116 7.87 14.14 -7.10
CA SER A 116 7.31 15.39 -7.65
C SER A 116 6.79 16.33 -6.56
N LEU A 117 6.07 15.79 -5.57
CA LEU A 117 5.57 16.59 -4.45
C LEU A 117 6.71 17.15 -3.59
N GLN A 118 7.75 16.35 -3.31
CA GLN A 118 8.92 16.82 -2.57
C GLN A 118 9.66 17.91 -3.35
N PHE A 119 9.90 17.69 -4.65
CA PHE A 119 10.54 18.65 -5.54
C PHE A 119 9.76 19.98 -5.61
N ALA A 120 8.43 19.91 -5.68
CA ALA A 120 7.56 21.07 -5.69
C ALA A 120 7.42 21.80 -4.33
N GLY A 121 8.15 21.38 -3.29
CA GLY A 121 8.03 21.96 -1.95
C GLY A 121 6.63 21.81 -1.36
N ALA A 122 5.96 20.69 -1.63
CA ALA A 122 4.66 20.40 -1.02
C ALA A 122 4.77 20.26 0.50
N SER A 123 3.69 20.56 1.22
CA SER A 123 3.68 20.39 2.67
C SER A 123 3.80 18.91 3.05
N ASN A 124 4.51 18.62 4.15
CA ASN A 124 4.64 17.26 4.66
C ASN A 124 3.28 16.60 4.91
N ARG A 125 2.28 17.39 5.34
CA ARG A 125 0.88 16.93 5.48
C ARG A 125 0.31 16.39 4.17
N LEU A 126 0.53 17.06 3.05
CA LEU A 126 0.05 16.61 1.73
C LEU A 126 0.77 15.34 1.28
N ILE A 127 2.11 15.33 1.39
CA ILE A 127 2.94 14.16 1.05
C ILE A 127 2.49 12.94 1.84
N ASN A 128 2.36 13.07 3.17
CA ASN A 128 1.96 11.99 4.06
C ASN A 128 0.55 11.49 3.76
N ARG A 129 -0.38 12.38 3.40
CA ARG A 129 -1.75 12.00 3.02
C ARG A 129 -1.76 11.19 1.74
N VAL A 130 -1.04 11.64 0.71
CA VAL A 130 -0.92 10.93 -0.57
C VAL A 130 -0.29 9.55 -0.35
N ALA A 131 0.81 9.49 0.40
CA ALA A 131 1.48 8.25 0.77
C ALA A 131 0.56 7.27 1.52
N GLY A 132 -0.09 7.75 2.58
CA GLY A 132 -0.95 6.92 3.43
C GLY A 132 -2.16 6.36 2.70
N VAL A 133 -2.84 7.19 1.89
CA VAL A 133 -4.00 6.75 1.10
C VAL A 133 -3.55 5.74 0.04
N TYR A 134 -2.45 5.99 -0.67
CA TYR A 134 -1.93 5.04 -1.66
C TYR A 134 -1.60 3.69 -1.03
N LEU A 135 -0.76 3.66 0.02
CA LEU A 135 -0.32 2.42 0.66
C LEU A 135 -1.51 1.61 1.21
N THR A 136 -2.48 2.28 1.83
CA THR A 136 -3.69 1.63 2.34
C THR A 136 -4.53 1.05 1.20
N ALA A 137 -4.74 1.82 0.13
CA ALA A 137 -5.49 1.37 -1.04
C ALA A 137 -4.80 0.17 -1.72
N ARG A 138 -3.47 0.16 -1.80
CA ARG A 138 -2.69 -0.96 -2.37
C ARG A 138 -2.75 -2.20 -1.50
N ALA A 139 -2.68 -2.07 -0.17
CA ALA A 139 -2.84 -3.19 0.75
C ALA A 139 -4.24 -3.81 0.63
N ALA A 140 -5.28 -2.98 0.62
CA ALA A 140 -6.65 -3.43 0.44
C ALA A 140 -6.86 -4.10 -0.93
N PHE A 141 -6.36 -3.49 -2.00
CA PHE A 141 -6.38 -4.07 -3.35
C PHE A 141 -5.77 -5.46 -3.38
N ALA A 142 -4.55 -5.62 -2.84
CA ALA A 142 -3.85 -6.90 -2.86
C ALA A 142 -4.58 -7.98 -2.04
N ALA A 143 -5.06 -7.64 -0.85
CA ALA A 143 -5.84 -8.56 -0.01
C ALA A 143 -7.10 -9.04 -0.73
N LEU A 144 -7.86 -8.12 -1.33
CA LEU A 144 -9.07 -8.43 -2.09
C LEU A 144 -8.74 -9.29 -3.32
N TYR A 145 -7.69 -8.95 -4.07
CA TYR A 145 -7.30 -9.69 -5.27
C TYR A 145 -6.97 -11.15 -4.92
N ILE A 146 -6.17 -11.37 -3.88
CA ILE A 146 -5.72 -12.71 -3.53
C ILE A 146 -6.87 -13.57 -2.99
N THR A 147 -7.73 -13.01 -2.15
CA THR A 147 -8.67 -13.79 -1.32
C THR A 147 -10.09 -13.89 -1.89
N VAL A 148 -10.53 -12.95 -2.72
CA VAL A 148 -11.92 -12.89 -3.19
C VAL A 148 -12.09 -13.60 -4.54
N GLU A 149 -12.96 -14.61 -4.58
CA GLU A 149 -13.41 -15.27 -5.84
C GLU A 149 -14.78 -14.75 -6.32
N ASN A 150 -15.55 -14.11 -5.43
CA ASN A 150 -16.90 -13.67 -5.74
C ASN A 150 -16.88 -12.43 -6.69
N PRO A 151 -17.55 -12.48 -7.85
CA PRO A 151 -17.59 -11.37 -8.81
C PRO A 151 -18.12 -10.05 -8.24
N SER A 152 -19.14 -10.10 -7.36
CA SER A 152 -19.73 -8.91 -6.75
C SER A 152 -18.75 -8.23 -5.79
N LEU A 153 -18.00 -9.03 -5.01
CA LEU A 153 -16.96 -8.52 -4.11
C LEU A 153 -15.70 -8.06 -4.87
N ALA A 154 -15.50 -8.53 -6.10
CA ALA A 154 -14.39 -8.09 -6.95
C ALA A 154 -14.49 -6.60 -7.36
N TRP A 155 -15.66 -5.97 -7.23
CA TRP A 155 -15.79 -4.51 -7.43
C TRP A 155 -15.05 -3.69 -6.38
N PHE A 156 -14.95 -4.17 -5.13
CA PHE A 156 -14.16 -3.49 -4.09
C PHE A 156 -12.67 -3.44 -4.46
N ARG A 157 -12.17 -4.47 -5.16
CA ARG A 157 -10.80 -4.46 -5.70
C ARG A 157 -10.64 -3.33 -6.72
N THR A 158 -11.60 -3.14 -7.62
CA THR A 158 -11.58 -2.04 -8.60
C THR A 158 -11.59 -0.67 -7.92
N ILE A 159 -12.41 -0.50 -6.88
CA ILE A 159 -12.48 0.74 -6.09
C ILE A 159 -11.14 1.03 -5.41
N ALA A 160 -10.56 0.03 -4.73
CA ALA A 160 -9.26 0.16 -4.08
C ALA A 160 -8.15 0.49 -5.10
N TRP A 161 -8.18 -0.16 -6.26
CA TRP A 161 -7.24 0.13 -7.34
C TRP A 161 -7.32 1.57 -7.83
N TRP A 162 -8.53 2.05 -8.17
CA TRP A 162 -8.74 3.43 -8.61
C TRP A 162 -8.41 4.44 -7.53
N THR A 163 -8.65 4.12 -6.25
CA THR A 163 -8.31 5.01 -5.14
C THR A 163 -6.81 5.29 -5.09
N GLY A 164 -5.97 4.26 -5.26
CA GLY A 164 -4.52 4.44 -5.34
C GLY A 164 -4.08 5.29 -6.55
N ASN A 165 -4.67 5.02 -7.72
CA ASN A 165 -4.35 5.74 -8.96
C ASN A 165 -4.77 7.22 -8.91
N ILE A 166 -6.02 7.49 -8.53
CA ILE A 166 -6.55 8.85 -8.39
C ILE A 166 -5.74 9.64 -7.36
N THR A 167 -5.29 8.99 -6.28
CA THR A 167 -4.42 9.64 -5.28
C THR A 167 -3.07 10.07 -5.88
N CYS A 168 -2.47 9.23 -6.73
CA CYS A 168 -1.22 9.59 -7.42
C CYS A 168 -1.42 10.72 -8.43
N ILE A 169 -2.50 10.66 -9.22
CA ILE A 169 -2.90 11.70 -10.16
C ILE A 169 -3.11 13.03 -9.42
N TYR A 170 -3.86 13.00 -8.32
CA TYR A 170 -4.09 14.15 -7.46
C TYR A 170 -2.76 14.74 -6.95
N GLY A 171 -1.85 13.92 -6.43
CA GLY A 171 -0.54 14.38 -5.97
C GLY A 171 0.30 15.03 -7.08
N LEU A 172 0.29 14.48 -8.29
CA LEU A 172 0.99 15.06 -9.44
C LEU A 172 0.38 16.39 -9.87
N VAL A 173 -0.96 16.50 -9.87
CA VAL A 173 -1.65 17.76 -10.16
C VAL A 173 -1.31 18.83 -9.12
N GLU A 174 -1.25 18.48 -7.84
CA GLU A 174 -0.86 19.41 -6.77
C GLU A 174 0.61 19.84 -6.89
N ALA A 175 1.51 18.93 -7.26
CA ALA A 175 2.91 19.28 -7.55
C ALA A 175 2.99 20.25 -8.74
N ALA A 176 2.28 19.97 -9.83
CA ALA A 176 2.24 20.84 -11.00
C ALA A 176 1.70 22.24 -10.68
N LYS A 177 0.61 22.35 -9.90
CA LYS A 177 0.08 23.66 -9.47
C LYS A 177 1.10 24.47 -8.68
N LYS A 178 1.85 23.80 -7.79
CA LYS A 178 2.88 24.45 -6.97
C LYS A 178 4.05 24.96 -7.80
N LEU A 179 4.57 24.14 -8.70
CA LEU A 179 5.67 24.52 -9.60
C LEU A 179 5.26 25.69 -10.50
N ASN A 180 4.01 25.71 -10.98
CA ASN A 180 3.52 26.74 -11.89
C ASN A 180 2.91 27.97 -11.20
N HIS A 181 2.89 28.05 -9.88
CA HIS A 181 2.28 29.17 -9.16
C HIS A 181 2.94 30.52 -9.52
N GLY A 182 4.25 30.52 -9.83
CA GLY A 182 4.99 31.71 -10.26
C GLY A 182 4.73 32.12 -11.72
N VAL A 183 4.33 31.18 -12.58
CA VAL A 183 4.13 31.41 -14.03
C VAL A 183 2.96 32.37 -14.26
N ALA A 184 1.89 32.24 -13.48
CA ALA A 184 0.74 33.15 -13.56
C ALA A 184 1.07 34.57 -13.04
N SER A 185 2.09 34.71 -12.19
CA SER A 185 2.53 36.01 -11.63
C SER A 185 3.75 36.60 -12.34
N GLY A 186 4.13 36.10 -13.52
CA GLY A 186 5.26 36.62 -14.30
C GLY A 186 6.64 36.36 -13.69
N THR A 187 6.71 35.49 -12.67
CA THR A 187 7.97 35.00 -12.12
C THR A 187 8.32 33.71 -12.85
N THR A 188 9.60 33.48 -13.17
CA THR A 188 10.03 32.18 -13.70
C THR A 188 9.56 31.07 -12.76
N ALA A 189 8.85 30.07 -13.30
CA ALA A 189 8.80 28.77 -12.64
C ALA A 189 10.25 28.35 -12.36
N LEU A 190 10.48 27.79 -11.17
CA LEU A 190 11.78 27.22 -10.80
C LEU A 190 12.37 26.39 -11.93
#